data_AF-A0A1F7ZNS5-F1
#
_entry.id   AF-A0A1F7ZNS5-F1
#
_cell.length_a   1.000
_cell.length_b   1.000
_cell.length_c   1.000
_cell.angle_alpha   90.00
_cell.angle_beta   90.00
_cell.angle_gamma   90.00
#
_symmetry.space_group_name_H-M   'P 1'
#
loop_
_entity.id
_entity.type
_entity.pdbx_description
1 polymer ?
#
loop_
_entity_poly.entity_id
_entity_poly.type
_entity_poly.pdbx_seq_one_letter_code
_entity_poly.pdbx_strand_id
1 'polypeptide(L)'
;MFGWYQRSLIQRPVLTQSLTTACLFAVGDGLAQQGVEKKGLAQHDVTRTARMALYGGAVFGPVATKWFQFLQNRIHLGSPGKTLVARVATDQLVCAPTMIGVFLSSMSLMEGGDPKEKLKKTYWEALRTNWTIWPALQTVNLYLVPLQYRVLTVNIFNIGWNCFLSFLNNAENGQLQELPVL
;
A
#
# COMPACT_ATOMS: atom_id res chain seq x y z
N MET A 1 -5.00 -25.51 9.15
CA MET A 1 -4.50 -24.61 10.22
C MET A 1 -4.88 -23.13 10.06
N PHE A 2 -5.41 -22.65 8.91
CA PHE A 2 -5.83 -21.23 8.75
C PHE A 2 -7.34 -20.95 8.93
N GLY A 3 -8.12 -21.93 9.37
CA GLY A 3 -9.59 -21.82 9.41
C GLY A 3 -10.12 -20.74 10.36
N TRP A 4 -9.39 -20.42 11.43
CA TRP A 4 -9.76 -19.33 12.34
C TRP A 4 -9.63 -17.96 11.66
N TYR A 5 -8.52 -17.71 10.96
CA TYR A 5 -8.32 -16.45 10.23
C TYR A 5 -9.36 -16.28 9.11
N GLN A 6 -9.65 -17.36 8.37
CA GLN A 6 -10.71 -17.38 7.37
C GLN A 6 -12.08 -17.03 7.95
N ARG A 7 -12.44 -17.61 9.11
CA ARG A 7 -13.69 -17.29 9.79
C ARG A 7 -13.73 -15.83 10.25
N SER A 8 -12.65 -15.32 10.80
CA SER A 8 -12.56 -13.91 11.24
C SER A 8 -12.67 -12.94 10.05
N LEU A 9 -12.05 -13.23 8.92
CA LEU A 9 -12.18 -12.44 7.68
C LEU A 9 -13.62 -12.37 7.17
N ILE A 10 -14.43 -13.41 7.41
CA ILE A 10 -15.83 -13.44 6.98
C ILE A 10 -16.74 -12.78 8.02
N GLN A 11 -16.53 -13.05 9.31
CA GLN A 11 -17.39 -12.56 10.40
C GLN A 11 -17.14 -11.09 10.75
N ARG A 12 -15.88 -10.64 10.69
CA ARG A 12 -15.46 -9.27 11.05
C ARG A 12 -14.45 -8.71 10.04
N PRO A 13 -14.80 -8.65 8.73
CA PRO A 13 -13.88 -8.34 7.64
C PRO A 13 -13.11 -7.04 7.87
N VAL A 14 -13.79 -5.97 8.28
CA VAL A 14 -13.15 -4.66 8.47
C VAL A 14 -12.12 -4.72 9.60
N LEU A 15 -12.48 -5.26 10.76
CA LEU A 15 -11.58 -5.32 11.91
C LEU A 15 -10.36 -6.19 11.63
N THR A 16 -10.58 -7.40 11.10
CA THR A 16 -9.49 -8.34 10.80
C THR A 16 -8.53 -7.74 9.78
N GLN A 17 -9.05 -7.18 8.68
CA GLN A 17 -8.20 -6.58 7.65
C GLN A 17 -7.50 -5.32 8.15
N SER A 18 -8.11 -4.54 9.03
CA SER A 18 -7.48 -3.37 9.66
C SER A 18 -6.28 -3.77 10.50
N LEU A 19 -6.44 -4.75 11.39
CA LEU A 19 -5.34 -5.25 12.23
C LEU A 19 -4.23 -5.87 11.38
N THR A 20 -4.59 -6.71 10.41
CA THR A 20 -3.62 -7.31 9.48
C THR A 20 -2.86 -6.25 8.68
N THR A 21 -3.55 -5.23 8.19
CA THR A 21 -2.94 -4.12 7.45
C THR A 21 -2.01 -3.30 8.34
N ALA A 22 -2.40 -2.99 9.59
CA ALA A 22 -1.53 -2.28 10.52
C ALA A 22 -0.19 -3.00 10.73
N CYS A 23 -0.25 -4.33 10.94
CA CYS A 23 0.95 -5.15 11.08
C CYS A 23 1.79 -5.17 9.80
N LEU A 24 1.18 -5.32 8.63
CA LEU A 24 1.91 -5.39 7.36
C LEU A 24 2.55 -4.06 6.96
N PHE A 25 1.90 -2.93 7.27
CA PHE A 25 2.50 -1.61 7.11
C PHE A 25 3.72 -1.43 8.05
N ALA A 26 3.61 -1.85 9.31
CA ALA A 26 4.73 -1.82 10.25
C ALA A 26 5.91 -2.69 9.79
N VAL A 27 5.62 -3.92 9.32
CA VAL A 27 6.62 -4.84 8.78
C VAL A 27 7.27 -4.26 7.52
N GLY A 28 6.47 -3.71 6.59
CA GLY A 28 6.98 -3.11 5.36
C GLY A 28 7.91 -1.94 5.63
N ASP A 29 7.56 -1.07 6.57
CA ASP A 29 8.43 0.04 6.96
C ASP A 29 9.70 -0.45 7.65
N GLY A 30 9.61 -1.45 8.53
CA GLY A 30 10.78 -2.05 9.16
C GLY A 30 11.74 -2.68 8.15
N LEU A 31 11.22 -3.39 7.14
CA LEU A 31 12.03 -3.93 6.05
C LEU A 31 12.67 -2.84 5.20
N ALA A 32 11.96 -1.75 4.92
CA ALA A 32 12.54 -0.61 4.21
C ALA A 32 13.69 0.03 5.00
N GLN A 33 13.47 0.31 6.30
CA GLN A 33 14.46 0.94 7.16
C GLN A 33 15.71 0.07 7.38
N GLN A 34 15.56 -1.24 7.49
CA GLN A 34 16.69 -2.15 7.82
C GLN A 34 17.31 -2.79 6.58
N GLY A 35 16.49 -3.23 5.62
CA GLY A 35 16.94 -3.93 4.43
C GLY A 35 17.42 -3.00 3.32
N VAL A 36 16.85 -1.80 3.21
CA VAL A 36 17.15 -0.87 2.11
C VAL A 36 17.93 0.34 2.58
N GLU A 37 17.45 1.01 3.63
CA GLU A 37 18.12 2.19 4.20
C GLU A 37 19.31 1.82 5.10
N LYS A 38 19.45 0.54 5.48
CA LYS A 38 20.53 0.01 6.33
C LYS A 38 20.81 0.85 7.58
N LYS A 39 19.77 1.45 8.18
CA LYS A 39 19.90 2.30 9.38
C LYS A 39 20.51 1.58 10.59
N GLY A 40 20.38 0.26 10.63
CA GLY A 40 20.73 -0.54 11.80
C GLY A 40 19.67 -0.46 12.90
N LEU A 41 19.70 -1.41 13.83
CA LEU A 41 18.66 -1.56 14.86
C LEU A 41 18.64 -0.39 15.86
N ALA A 42 19.80 0.20 16.14
CA ALA A 42 19.91 1.31 17.09
C ALA A 42 19.31 2.62 16.58
N GLN A 43 19.25 2.82 15.26
CA GLN A 43 18.70 4.03 14.63
C GLN A 43 17.32 3.78 13.99
N HIS A 44 16.66 2.69 14.36
CA HIS A 44 15.33 2.37 13.84
C HIS A 44 14.33 3.46 14.28
N ASP A 45 13.66 4.08 13.31
CA ASP A 45 12.64 5.10 13.59
C ASP A 45 11.31 4.42 13.92
N VAL A 46 11.11 4.14 15.21
CA VAL A 46 9.89 3.55 15.75
C VAL A 46 8.68 4.46 15.52
N THR A 47 8.88 5.78 15.50
CA THR A 47 7.80 6.76 15.32
C THR A 47 7.26 6.69 13.89
N ARG A 48 8.15 6.57 12.89
CA ARG A 48 7.76 6.33 11.50
C ARG A 48 7.00 5.01 11.34
N THR A 49 7.51 3.93 11.94
CA THR A 49 6.83 2.63 11.93
C THR A 49 5.43 2.73 12.56
N ALA A 50 5.28 3.46 13.67
CA ALA A 50 3.99 3.68 14.32
C ALA A 50 3.02 4.49 13.45
N ARG A 51 3.49 5.54 12.76
CA ARG A 51 2.66 6.31 11.80
C ARG A 51 2.17 5.42 10.65
N MET A 52 3.04 4.56 10.12
CA MET A 52 2.67 3.60 9.06
C MET A 52 1.64 2.59 9.54
N ALA A 53 1.84 2.02 10.74
CA ALA A 53 0.90 1.09 11.34
C ALA A 53 -0.47 1.74 11.60
N LEU A 54 -0.49 2.97 12.12
CA LEU A 54 -1.71 3.73 12.39
C LEU A 54 -2.47 4.03 11.09
N TYR A 55 -1.80 4.51 10.06
CA TYR A 55 -2.41 4.75 8.75
C TYR A 55 -2.95 3.45 8.15
N GLY A 56 -2.15 2.38 8.17
CA GLY A 56 -2.54 1.07 7.67
C GLY A 56 -3.80 0.55 8.37
N GLY A 57 -3.83 0.59 9.70
CA GLY A 57 -4.95 0.08 10.48
C GLY A 57 -6.20 0.95 10.47
N ALA A 58 -6.05 2.25 10.65
CA ALA A 58 -7.19 3.15 10.85
C ALA A 58 -7.77 3.66 9.53
N VAL A 59 -6.97 3.74 8.46
CA VAL A 59 -7.38 4.35 7.18
C VAL A 59 -7.39 3.31 6.08
N PHE A 60 -6.24 2.74 5.72
CA PHE A 60 -6.12 1.89 4.53
C PHE A 60 -6.93 0.60 4.67
N GLY A 61 -6.81 -0.12 5.79
CA GLY A 61 -7.45 -1.42 6.01
C GLY A 61 -8.98 -1.38 5.87
N PRO A 62 -9.70 -0.48 6.57
CA PRO A 62 -11.14 -0.32 6.42
C PRO A 62 -11.56 0.08 5.00
N VAL A 63 -10.86 1.07 4.43
CA VAL A 63 -11.19 1.61 3.12
C VAL A 63 -10.97 0.57 2.03
N ALA A 64 -9.82 -0.10 2.01
CA ALA A 64 -9.50 -1.16 1.05
C ALA A 64 -10.50 -2.32 1.13
N THR A 65 -10.89 -2.72 2.35
CA THR A 65 -11.89 -3.77 2.55
C THR A 65 -13.22 -3.41 1.90
N LYS A 66 -13.73 -2.20 2.15
CA LYS A 66 -14.97 -1.72 1.56
C LYS A 66 -14.84 -1.47 0.06
N TRP A 67 -13.68 -1.02 -0.39
CA TRP A 67 -13.41 -0.78 -1.81
C TRP A 67 -13.48 -2.05 -2.63
N PHE A 68 -12.82 -3.14 -2.20
CA PHE A 68 -12.90 -4.41 -2.92
C PHE A 68 -14.31 -5.01 -2.91
N GLN A 69 -15.07 -4.84 -1.81
CA GLN A 69 -16.48 -5.21 -1.77
C GLN A 69 -17.31 -4.39 -2.77
N PHE A 70 -17.05 -3.08 -2.86
CA PHE A 70 -17.70 -2.21 -3.83
C PHE A 70 -17.40 -2.63 -5.27
N LEU A 71 -16.12 -2.79 -5.63
CA LEU A 71 -15.71 -3.24 -6.97
C LEU A 71 -16.38 -4.57 -7.33
N GLN A 72 -16.39 -5.51 -6.38
CA GLN A 72 -16.99 -6.81 -6.59
C GLN A 72 -18.51 -6.75 -6.73
N ASN A 73 -19.22 -5.93 -5.96
CA ASN A 73 -20.68 -5.96 -5.93
C ASN A 73 -21.32 -5.01 -6.95
N ARG A 74 -20.63 -3.93 -7.33
CA ARG A 74 -21.22 -2.84 -8.12
C ARG A 74 -20.69 -2.73 -9.54
N ILE A 75 -19.52 -3.29 -9.82
CA ILE A 75 -18.94 -3.26 -11.18
C ILE A 75 -19.08 -4.65 -11.79
N HIS A 76 -20.08 -4.77 -12.67
CA HIS A 76 -20.34 -5.95 -13.48
C HIS A 76 -20.73 -5.49 -14.88
N LEU A 77 -19.96 -5.90 -15.87
CA LEU A 77 -20.25 -5.69 -17.29
C LEU A 77 -20.61 -7.03 -17.93
N GLY A 78 -21.18 -6.98 -19.13
CA GLY A 78 -21.69 -8.17 -19.83
C GLY A 78 -20.64 -9.24 -20.19
N SER A 79 -19.34 -9.02 -19.93
CA SER A 79 -18.32 -10.08 -20.01
C SER A 79 -17.34 -10.04 -18.84
N PRO A 80 -16.75 -11.19 -18.45
CA PRO A 80 -15.75 -11.26 -17.39
C PRO A 80 -14.52 -10.39 -17.65
N GLY A 81 -14.01 -10.39 -18.89
CA GLY A 81 -12.87 -9.55 -19.29
C GLY A 81 -13.18 -8.06 -19.21
N LYS A 82 -14.34 -7.62 -19.72
CA LYS A 82 -14.77 -6.21 -19.60
C LYS A 82 -14.94 -5.81 -18.14
N THR A 83 -15.51 -6.69 -17.31
CA THR A 83 -15.68 -6.46 -15.87
C THR A 83 -14.33 -6.27 -15.17
N LEU A 84 -13.34 -7.13 -15.48
CA LEU A 84 -11.99 -7.02 -14.92
C LEU A 84 -11.33 -5.69 -15.30
N VAL A 85 -11.33 -5.34 -16.58
CA VAL A 85 -10.78 -4.07 -17.07
C VAL A 85 -11.46 -2.88 -16.42
N ALA A 86 -12.80 -2.89 -16.31
CA ALA A 86 -13.54 -1.82 -15.66
C ALA A 86 -13.21 -1.69 -14.16
N ARG A 87 -13.04 -2.81 -13.45
CA ARG A 87 -12.64 -2.80 -12.03
C ARG A 87 -11.23 -2.24 -11.85
N VAL A 88 -10.27 -2.68 -12.67
CA VAL A 88 -8.89 -2.16 -12.64
C VAL A 88 -8.86 -0.68 -13.00
N ALA A 89 -9.56 -0.26 -14.06
CA ALA A 89 -9.63 1.15 -14.45
C ALA A 89 -10.25 2.01 -13.34
N THR A 90 -11.34 1.55 -12.71
CA THR A 90 -11.97 2.27 -11.59
C THR A 90 -11.03 2.37 -10.40
N ASP A 91 -10.31 1.29 -10.09
CA ASP A 91 -9.31 1.29 -9.02
C ASP A 91 -8.19 2.30 -9.29
N GLN A 92 -7.64 2.31 -10.50
CA GLN A 92 -6.48 3.13 -10.85
C GLN A 92 -6.83 4.61 -11.11
N LEU A 93 -8.08 4.91 -11.49
CA LEU A 93 -8.53 6.28 -11.79
C LEU A 93 -9.26 6.95 -10.62
N VAL A 94 -9.76 6.17 -9.65
CA VAL A 94 -10.51 6.70 -8.50
C VAL A 94 -9.81 6.39 -7.18
N CYS A 95 -9.55 5.11 -6.91
CA CYS A 95 -8.98 4.70 -5.63
C CYS A 95 -7.53 5.13 -5.49
N ALA A 96 -6.68 4.82 -6.47
CA ALA A 96 -5.25 5.11 -6.38
C ALA A 96 -4.95 6.62 -6.22
N PRO A 97 -5.53 7.55 -7.02
CA PRO A 97 -5.33 8.98 -6.82
C PRO A 97 -5.79 9.44 -5.44
N THR A 98 -6.97 8.99 -5.01
CA THR A 98 -7.53 9.36 -3.69
C THR A 98 -6.65 8.84 -2.55
N MET A 99 -6.28 7.56 -2.56
CA MET A 99 -5.51 6.93 -1.49
C MET A 99 -4.07 7.47 -1.43
N ILE A 100 -3.44 7.77 -2.56
CA ILE A 100 -2.12 8.42 -2.57
C ILE A 100 -2.22 9.81 -1.95
N GLY A 101 -3.25 10.59 -2.31
CA GLY A 101 -3.48 11.91 -1.73
C GLY A 101 -3.70 11.86 -0.22
N VAL A 102 -4.57 10.95 0.24
CA VAL A 102 -4.84 10.71 1.66
C VAL A 102 -3.57 10.26 2.39
N PHE A 103 -2.80 9.32 1.84
CA PHE A 103 -1.54 8.86 2.42
C PHE A 103 -0.56 10.00 2.61
N LEU A 104 -0.23 10.73 1.54
CA LEU A 104 0.74 11.82 1.60
C LEU A 104 0.30 12.93 2.57
N SER A 105 -1.00 13.26 2.56
CA SER A 105 -1.55 14.26 3.49
C SER A 105 -1.47 13.77 4.94
N SER A 106 -1.84 12.52 5.21
CA SER A 106 -1.83 11.96 6.56
C SER A 106 -0.42 11.88 7.10
N MET A 107 0.54 11.43 6.28
CA MET A 107 1.95 11.39 6.67
C MET A 107 2.47 12.80 6.97
N SER A 108 2.20 13.77 6.10
CA SER A 108 2.61 15.17 6.32
C SER A 108 2.07 15.73 7.64
N LEU A 109 0.77 15.52 7.93
CA LEU A 109 0.18 15.99 9.18
C LEU A 109 0.83 15.34 10.40
N MET A 110 1.06 14.03 10.37
CA MET A 110 1.68 13.31 11.50
C MET A 110 3.17 13.61 11.66
N GLU A 111 3.83 14.13 10.61
CA GLU A 111 5.20 14.64 10.64
C GLU A 111 5.27 16.13 11.04
N GLY A 112 4.13 16.79 11.19
CA GLY A 112 4.03 18.23 11.53
C GLY A 112 4.29 19.17 10.35
N GLY A 113 4.28 18.68 9.11
CA GLY A 113 4.46 19.47 7.88
C GLY A 113 3.16 19.90 7.21
N ASP A 114 3.24 20.73 6.17
CA ASP A 114 2.06 21.16 5.38
C ASP A 114 1.69 20.12 4.29
N PRO A 115 0.49 19.51 4.37
CA PRO A 115 -0.01 18.59 3.34
C PRO A 115 -0.04 19.18 1.94
N LYS A 116 -0.33 20.48 1.80
CA LYS A 116 -0.43 21.13 0.49
C LYS A 116 0.93 21.14 -0.20
N GLU A 117 1.98 21.46 0.53
CA GLU A 117 3.36 21.43 0.02
C GLU A 117 3.79 20.01 -0.34
N LYS A 118 3.51 19.04 0.55
CA LYS A 118 3.83 17.62 0.31
C LYS A 118 3.14 17.09 -0.96
N LEU A 119 1.85 17.38 -1.12
CA LEU A 119 1.08 16.99 -2.30
C LEU A 119 1.63 17.66 -3.56
N LYS A 120 1.87 18.97 -3.54
CA LYS A 120 2.40 19.71 -4.69
C LYS A 120 3.74 19.13 -5.16
N LYS A 121 4.60 18.71 -4.23
CA LYS A 121 5.93 18.15 -4.54
C LYS A 121 5.87 16.71 -5.03
N THR A 122 5.14 15.83 -4.36
CA THR A 122 5.31 14.38 -4.50
C THR A 122 4.13 13.67 -5.18
N TYR A 123 2.93 14.26 -5.17
CA TYR A 123 1.71 13.57 -5.58
C TYR A 123 1.76 13.05 -7.01
N TRP A 124 2.17 13.91 -7.96
CA TRP A 124 2.13 13.54 -9.38
C TRP A 124 3.21 12.54 -9.78
N GLU A 125 4.36 12.60 -9.12
CA GLU A 125 5.41 11.60 -9.31
C GLU A 125 4.96 10.25 -8.75
N ALA A 126 4.45 10.22 -7.51
CA ALA A 126 3.93 9.02 -6.89
C ALA A 126 2.80 8.39 -7.72
N LEU A 127 1.89 9.19 -8.28
CA LEU A 127 0.79 8.70 -9.10
C LEU A 127 1.25 8.12 -10.44
N ARG A 128 2.23 8.76 -11.10
CA ARG A 128 2.81 8.22 -12.35
C ARG A 128 3.52 6.89 -12.11
N THR A 129 4.36 6.82 -11.08
CA THR A 129 5.04 5.57 -10.71
C THR A 129 4.04 4.51 -10.25
N ASN A 130 2.93 4.90 -9.61
CA ASN A 130 1.87 3.96 -9.30
C ASN A 130 1.30 3.33 -10.58
N TRP A 131 0.97 4.14 -11.59
CA TRP A 131 0.38 3.67 -12.84
C TRP A 131 1.32 2.81 -13.70
N THR A 132 2.64 2.79 -13.47
CA THR A 132 3.54 1.91 -14.22
C THR A 132 3.52 0.47 -13.73
N ILE A 133 3.24 0.23 -12.45
CA ILE A 133 3.35 -1.10 -11.83
C ILE A 133 1.98 -1.64 -11.38
N TRP A 134 1.17 -0.79 -10.74
CA TRP A 134 -0.04 -1.23 -10.06
C TRP A 134 -1.17 -1.75 -10.95
N PRO A 135 -1.40 -1.25 -12.18
CA PRO A 135 -2.42 -1.82 -13.04
C PRO A 135 -2.20 -3.32 -13.31
N ALA A 136 -0.95 -3.75 -13.49
CA ALA A 136 -0.61 -5.16 -13.68
C ALA A 136 -0.86 -5.98 -12.40
N LEU A 137 -0.37 -5.49 -11.26
CA LEU A 137 -0.57 -6.15 -9.96
C LEU A 137 -2.06 -6.26 -9.59
N GLN A 138 -2.85 -5.22 -9.85
CA GLN A 138 -4.28 -5.21 -9.60
C GLN A 138 -5.06 -6.09 -10.56
N THR A 139 -4.60 -6.22 -11.80
CA THR A 139 -5.17 -7.22 -12.73
C THR A 139 -4.99 -8.62 -12.18
N VAL A 140 -3.78 -8.97 -11.72
CA VAL A 140 -3.49 -10.26 -11.09
C VAL A 140 -4.36 -10.48 -9.84
N ASN A 141 -4.42 -9.47 -8.96
CA ASN A 141 -5.19 -9.55 -7.72
C ASN A 141 -6.70 -9.72 -7.97
N LEU A 142 -7.29 -8.92 -8.86
CA LEU A 142 -8.73 -8.97 -9.13
C LEU A 142 -9.14 -10.20 -9.93
N TYR A 143 -8.23 -10.76 -10.74
CA TYR A 143 -8.48 -11.95 -11.55
C TYR A 143 -8.29 -13.26 -10.77
N LEU A 144 -7.19 -13.42 -10.04
CA LEU A 144 -6.81 -14.69 -9.40
C LEU A 144 -7.23 -14.80 -7.93
N VAL A 145 -7.32 -13.67 -7.21
CA VAL A 145 -7.44 -13.69 -5.75
C VAL A 145 -8.90 -13.57 -5.31
N PRO A 146 -9.38 -14.49 -4.44
CA PRO A 146 -10.71 -14.39 -3.84
C PRO A 146 -10.87 -13.11 -2.99
N LEU A 147 -12.10 -12.56 -2.95
CA LEU A 147 -12.40 -11.26 -2.33
C LEU A 147 -11.77 -11.06 -0.94
N GLN A 148 -11.90 -12.05 -0.07
CA GLN A 148 -11.44 -11.99 1.32
C GLN A 148 -9.90 -11.86 1.45
N TYR A 149 -9.14 -12.21 0.42
CA TYR A 149 -7.67 -12.15 0.43
C TYR A 149 -7.09 -10.98 -0.35
N ARG A 150 -7.90 -10.24 -1.11
CA ARG A 150 -7.40 -9.15 -1.98
C ARG A 150 -6.67 -8.05 -1.22
N VAL A 151 -7.13 -7.70 -0.01
CA VAL A 151 -6.46 -6.72 0.85
C VAL A 151 -5.10 -7.24 1.32
N LEU A 152 -5.04 -8.53 1.70
CA LEU A 152 -3.78 -9.17 2.11
C LEU A 152 -2.77 -9.18 0.96
N THR A 153 -3.19 -9.58 -0.25
CA THR A 153 -2.33 -9.59 -1.43
C THR A 153 -1.79 -8.19 -1.76
N VAL A 154 -2.63 -7.16 -1.73
CA VAL A 154 -2.17 -5.77 -1.93
C VAL A 154 -1.18 -5.34 -0.86
N ASN A 155 -1.38 -5.71 0.40
CA ASN A 155 -0.42 -5.41 1.45
C ASN A 155 0.94 -6.09 1.21
N ILE A 156 0.96 -7.31 0.68
CA ILE A 156 2.21 -7.99 0.31
C ILE A 156 2.91 -7.23 -0.82
N PHE A 157 2.17 -6.81 -1.86
CA PHE A 157 2.73 -5.97 -2.92
C PHE A 157 3.25 -4.62 -2.41
N ASN A 158 2.56 -4.00 -1.45
CA ASN A 158 2.97 -2.75 -0.80
C ASN A 158 4.33 -2.88 -0.09
N ILE A 159 4.65 -4.03 0.50
CA ILE A 159 5.97 -4.25 1.12
C ILE A 159 7.07 -4.12 0.05
N GLY A 160 6.89 -4.78 -1.10
CA GLY A 160 7.83 -4.68 -2.22
C GLY A 160 7.94 -3.26 -2.77
N TRP A 161 6.80 -2.57 -2.90
CA TRP A 161 6.74 -1.17 -3.33
C TRP A 161 7.49 -0.22 -2.38
N ASN A 162 7.31 -0.37 -1.06
CA ASN A 162 8.01 0.44 -0.07
C ASN A 162 9.54 0.24 -0.15
N CYS A 163 9.99 -1.01 -0.31
CA CYS A 163 11.41 -1.29 -0.51
C CYS A 163 11.94 -0.65 -1.80
N PHE A 164 11.19 -0.72 -2.90
CA PHE A 164 11.56 -0.11 -4.18
C PHE A 164 11.67 1.42 -4.08
N LEU A 165 10.70 2.08 -3.43
CA LEU A 165 10.76 3.54 -3.23
C LEU A 165 11.91 3.96 -2.33
N SER A 166 12.17 3.25 -1.22
CA SER A 166 13.34 3.54 -0.38
C SER A 166 14.64 3.35 -1.15
N PHE A 167 14.72 2.37 -2.06
CA PHE A 167 15.91 2.14 -2.88
C PHE A 167 16.14 3.31 -3.86
N LEU A 168 15.09 3.74 -4.57
CA LEU A 168 15.19 4.89 -5.48
C LEU A 168 15.56 6.18 -4.75
N ASN A 169 14.93 6.46 -3.60
CA ASN A 169 15.24 7.63 -2.80
C ASN A 169 16.70 7.64 -2.31
N ASN A 170 17.28 6.47 -1.98
CA ASN A 170 18.69 6.36 -1.62
C ASN A 170 19.62 6.54 -2.83
N ALA A 171 19.21 6.08 -4.01
CA ALA A 171 19.96 6.25 -5.25
C ALA A 171 20.01 7.72 -5.71
N GLU A 172 18.90 8.44 -5.64
CA GLU A 172 18.83 9.86 -6.02
C GLU A 172 19.56 10.79 -5.04
N ASN A 173 19.60 10.44 -3.74
CA ASN A 173 20.34 11.21 -2.72
C ASN A 173 21.86 10.96 -2.72
N GLY A 174 22.41 10.28 -3.75
CA GLY A 174 23.86 10.18 -3.95
C GLY A 174 24.63 9.28 -2.98
N GLN A 175 23.97 8.36 -2.27
CA GLN A 175 24.65 7.44 -1.33
C GLN A 175 25.09 6.11 -1.95
N LEU A 176 24.93 5.91 -3.26
CA LEU A 176 25.38 4.69 -3.98
C LEU A 176 26.80 4.78 -4.55
N GLN A 177 27.61 5.77 -4.16
CA GLN A 177 29.02 5.85 -4.57
C GLN A 177 29.99 5.11 -3.62
N GLU A 178 29.52 4.51 -2.53
CA GLU A 178 30.35 3.72 -1.60
C GLU A 178 29.83 2.29 -1.37
N LEU A 179 29.75 1.48 -2.43
CA LEU A 179 29.79 0.04 -2.27
C LEU A 179 31.12 -0.48 -2.86
N PRO A 180 32.08 -0.93 -2.04
CA PRO A 180 33.22 -1.66 -2.56
C PRO A 180 32.68 -2.94 -3.23
N VAL A 181 32.99 -3.07 -4.51
CA VAL A 181 32.80 -4.31 -5.27
C VAL A 181 33.64 -5.38 -4.54
N LEU A 182 32.96 -6.34 -3.92
CA LEU A 182 33.53 -7.63 -3.59
C LEU A 182 33.00 -8.65 -4.60
#